data_AF-A0A8J9ZX86-F1
#
_entry.id   AF-A0A8J9ZX86-F1
#
_cell.length_a   1.000
_cell.length_b   1.000
_cell.length_c   1.000
_cell.angle_alpha   90.00
_cell.angle_beta   90.00
_cell.angle_gamma   90.00
#
_symmetry.space_group_name_H-M   'P 1'
#
loop_
_entity.id
_entity.type
_entity.pdbx_description
1 polymer ?
#
loop_
_entity_poly.entity_id
_entity_poly.type
_entity_poly.pdbx_seq_one_letter_code
_entity_poly.pdbx_strand_id
1 'polypeptide(L)'
;MATLDWDVETDSAPGPLDEIRPEARKLMNLPAVETVGDSSNYVTAITMHIKTAVPLIRDNLASTRKYFTQFCTKFANSFVPKFVTYLYKCKPISTVGAEQLLLDTHSLKTVLLDLPSIGSQVNRKPPASYTKIVVKGMTKAEMILKVVMSPHDPPAGFVDNYIKLLADSDTGNFQKVLDMKGLKRSEQSTMLELFRTRLPAPPSGEAQASNMTPSPEQDSSRIRKLEKLIKKRL
;
A
#
# COMPACT_ATOMS: atom_id res chain seq x y z
N MET A 1 -14.94 17.91 13.78
CA MET A 1 -14.35 16.73 13.11
C MET A 1 -13.63 17.26 11.88
N ALA A 2 -12.36 17.64 12.00
CA ALA A 2 -11.59 18.26 10.94
C ALA A 2 -10.70 17.21 10.28
N THR A 3 -10.95 16.91 9.01
CA THR A 3 -10.01 16.28 8.10
C THR A 3 -8.86 17.26 7.89
N LEU A 4 -7.64 16.88 8.29
CA LEU A 4 -6.43 17.62 7.93
C LEU A 4 -6.21 17.44 6.44
N ASP A 5 -6.76 18.39 5.69
CA ASP A 5 -6.56 18.55 4.26
C ASP A 5 -5.14 19.06 4.05
N TRP A 6 -4.31 18.28 3.35
CA TRP A 6 -2.87 18.51 3.22
C TRP A 6 -2.53 19.47 2.06
N ASP A 7 -3.56 19.87 1.31
CA ASP A 7 -3.45 20.73 0.13
C ASP A 7 -3.82 22.20 0.39
N VAL A 8 -4.12 22.56 1.65
CA VAL A 8 -4.34 23.97 2.02
C VAL A 8 -2.97 24.59 2.34
N GLU A 9 -2.50 25.46 1.45
CA GLU A 9 -1.47 26.45 1.77
C GLU A 9 -2.00 27.38 2.87
N THR A 10 -1.73 27.02 4.12
CA THR A 10 -1.90 27.95 5.24
C THR A 10 -0.60 28.72 5.41
N ASP A 11 -0.69 30.05 5.30
CA ASP A 11 0.38 31.04 5.48
C ASP A 11 0.85 31.14 6.94
N SER A 12 1.13 30.00 7.57
CA SER A 12 1.67 29.89 8.92
C SER A 12 3.07 29.32 8.88
N ALA A 13 3.90 29.81 9.80
CA ALA A 13 5.31 29.42 9.93
C ALA A 13 5.47 27.88 9.85
N PRO A 14 6.49 27.39 9.12
CA PRO A 14 6.63 25.98 8.80
C PRO A 14 6.67 25.14 10.09
N GLY A 15 5.74 24.20 10.20
CA GLY A 15 5.74 23.26 11.31
C GLY A 15 6.88 22.23 11.16
N PRO A 16 7.24 21.48 12.22
CA PRO A 16 8.28 20.44 12.16
C PRO A 16 8.04 19.35 11.09
N LEU A 17 6.79 19.22 10.61
CA LEU A 17 6.42 18.29 9.52
C LEU A 17 6.62 18.90 8.12
N ASP A 18 6.67 20.22 8.00
CA ASP A 18 6.90 20.92 6.73
C ASP A 18 8.37 20.92 6.32
N GLU A 19 9.29 20.79 7.28
CA GLU A 19 10.72 20.60 7.01
C GLU A 19 11.04 19.22 6.42
N ILE A 20 10.17 18.22 6.63
CA ILE A 20 10.34 16.87 6.08
C ILE A 20 9.91 16.82 4.60
N ARG A 21 9.06 17.77 4.17
CA ARG A 21 8.44 17.82 2.85
C ARG A 21 9.44 17.95 1.68
N PRO A 22 10.50 18.80 1.75
CA PRO A 22 11.48 18.96 0.67
C PRO A 22 12.40 17.76 0.54
N GLU A 23 12.82 17.16 1.64
CA GLU A 23 13.69 15.97 1.64
C GLU A 23 12.94 14.72 1.15
N ALA A 24 11.66 14.58 1.51
CA ALA A 24 10.77 13.59 0.92
C ALA A 24 10.54 13.80 -0.59
N ARG A 25 10.69 15.05 -1.09
CA ARG A 25 10.65 15.35 -2.53
C ARG A 25 11.95 15.02 -3.25
N LYS A 26 13.10 15.24 -2.63
CA LYS A 26 14.41 14.90 -3.23
C LYS A 26 14.68 13.40 -3.30
N LEU A 27 14.11 12.60 -2.39
CA LEU A 27 14.01 11.14 -2.52
C LEU A 27 13.51 10.71 -3.92
N MET A 28 12.67 11.51 -4.56
CA MET A 28 11.98 11.19 -5.80
C MET A 28 12.75 11.54 -7.08
N ASN A 29 13.91 12.18 -6.97
CA ASN A 29 14.75 12.53 -8.11
C ASN A 29 16.15 11.96 -7.91
N LEU A 30 16.19 10.62 -7.75
CA LEU A 30 17.43 9.88 -7.56
C LEU A 30 18.30 10.06 -8.82
N PRO A 31 19.51 10.65 -8.72
CA PRO A 31 20.51 10.50 -9.77
C PRO A 31 20.74 9.00 -9.99
N ALA A 32 21.18 8.60 -11.19
CA ALA A 32 21.51 7.21 -11.48
C ALA A 32 22.44 6.66 -10.39
N VAL A 33 21.93 5.75 -9.55
CA VAL A 33 22.72 5.10 -8.52
C VAL A 33 23.58 4.05 -9.21
N GLU A 34 24.89 4.31 -9.28
CA GLU A 34 25.85 3.46 -9.98
C GLU A 34 26.37 2.32 -9.10
N THR A 35 26.27 2.44 -7.78
CA THR A 35 26.77 1.46 -6.80
C THR A 35 25.82 1.33 -5.61
N VAL A 36 25.60 0.09 -5.14
CA VAL A 36 24.86 -0.17 -3.89
C VAL A 36 25.78 0.14 -2.70
N GLY A 37 25.26 0.92 -1.74
CA GLY A 37 25.93 1.21 -0.47
C GLY A 37 25.03 0.91 0.73
N ASP A 38 25.34 1.48 1.89
CA ASP A 38 24.43 1.48 3.05
C ASP A 38 23.15 2.30 2.74
N SER A 39 22.29 2.51 3.74
CA SER A 39 21.08 3.35 3.57
C SER A 39 21.42 4.73 3.01
N SER A 40 20.60 5.23 2.09
CA SER A 40 20.82 6.52 1.44
C SER A 40 20.83 7.69 2.43
N ASN A 41 21.45 8.80 2.02
CA ASN A 41 21.47 10.05 2.80
C ASN A 41 20.05 10.56 3.12
N TYR A 42 19.09 10.30 2.23
CA TYR A 42 17.70 10.67 2.47
C TYR A 42 17.06 9.87 3.61
N VAL A 43 17.26 8.55 3.66
CA VAL A 43 16.79 7.72 4.78
C VAL A 43 17.48 8.13 6.07
N THR A 44 18.77 8.46 6.00
CA THR A 44 19.53 9.00 7.15
C THR A 44 18.91 10.29 7.66
N ALA A 45 18.60 11.25 6.78
CA ALA A 45 17.96 12.51 7.14
C ALA A 45 16.57 12.30 7.76
N ILE A 46 15.71 11.47 7.13
CA ILE A 46 14.38 11.14 7.67
C ILE A 46 14.51 10.52 9.06
N THR A 47 15.45 9.59 9.23
CA THR A 47 15.70 8.93 10.51
C THR A 47 16.13 9.93 11.57
N MET A 48 17.01 10.88 11.23
CA MET A 48 17.45 11.95 12.12
C MET A 48 16.30 12.86 12.53
N HIS A 49 15.47 13.30 11.58
CA HIS A 49 14.28 14.12 11.87
C HIS A 49 13.31 13.39 12.79
N ILE A 50 13.04 12.10 12.53
CA ILE A 50 12.20 11.27 13.39
C ILE A 50 12.78 11.19 14.81
N LYS A 51 14.08 10.88 14.94
CA LYS A 51 14.76 10.75 16.24
C LYS A 51 14.81 12.05 17.03
N THR A 52 14.75 13.21 16.36
CA THR A 52 14.76 14.53 16.99
C THR A 52 13.34 14.99 17.36
N ALA A 53 12.38 14.84 16.45
CA ALA A 53 11.01 15.35 16.64
C ALA A 53 10.16 14.46 17.56
N VAL A 54 10.31 13.14 17.48
CA VAL A 54 9.45 12.20 18.23
C VAL A 54 9.59 12.34 19.75
N PRO A 55 10.80 12.48 20.33
CA PRO A 55 10.93 12.76 21.77
C PRO A 55 10.20 14.05 22.20
N LEU A 56 10.35 15.14 21.44
CA LEU A 56 9.66 16.40 21.74
C LEU A 56 8.14 16.23 21.73
N ILE A 57 7.60 15.54 20.72
CA ILE A 57 6.16 15.24 20.63
C ILE A 57 5.72 14.34 21.79
N ARG A 58 6.52 13.35 22.17
CA ARG A 58 6.24 12.46 23.31
C ARG A 58 6.12 13.26 24.59
N ASP A 59 7.07 14.15 24.87
CA ASP A 59 7.12 14.93 26.11
C ASP A 59 5.90 15.87 26.21
N ASN A 60 5.50 16.49 25.08
CA ASN A 60 4.29 17.31 25.01
C ASN A 60 2.98 16.51 25.16
N LEU A 61 3.01 15.19 24.91
CA LEU A 61 1.86 14.29 25.08
C LEU A 61 1.99 13.38 26.31
N ALA A 62 2.96 13.66 27.21
CA ALA A 62 3.31 12.79 28.33
C ALA A 62 2.17 12.60 29.33
N SER A 63 1.28 13.58 29.46
CA SER A 63 0.11 13.55 30.35
C SER A 63 -0.85 12.39 30.02
N THR A 64 -0.87 11.90 28.78
CA THR A 64 -1.71 10.76 28.40
C THR A 64 -1.05 9.93 27.30
N ARG A 65 -0.42 8.83 27.71
CA ARG A 65 0.22 7.82 26.83
C ARG A 65 -0.63 7.42 25.61
N LYS A 66 -1.95 7.30 25.79
CA LYS A 66 -2.87 6.92 24.71
C LYS A 66 -2.80 7.89 23.52
N TYR A 67 -2.60 9.18 23.77
CA TYR A 67 -2.49 10.19 22.71
C TYR A 67 -1.21 10.03 21.90
N PHE A 68 -0.08 9.77 22.55
CA PHE A 68 1.17 9.51 21.84
C PHE A 68 1.11 8.24 20.99
N THR A 69 0.52 7.15 21.51
CA THR A 69 0.27 5.94 20.71
C THR A 69 -0.62 6.22 19.50
N GLN A 70 -1.67 7.03 19.68
CA GLN A 70 -2.57 7.41 18.60
C GLN A 70 -1.87 8.29 17.56
N PHE A 71 -0.99 9.20 17.99
CA PHE A 71 -0.13 9.98 17.11
C PHE A 71 0.72 9.07 16.24
N CYS A 72 1.48 8.14 16.83
CA CYS A 72 2.32 7.19 16.09
C CYS A 72 1.49 6.41 15.06
N THR A 73 0.33 5.92 15.47
CA THR A 73 -0.59 5.18 14.60
C THR A 73 -1.08 6.04 13.43
N LYS A 74 -1.46 7.29 13.67
CA LYS A 74 -1.87 8.22 12.61
C LYS A 74 -0.72 8.56 11.67
N PHE A 75 0.48 8.78 12.22
CA PHE A 75 1.68 9.03 11.43
C PHE A 75 1.97 7.85 10.49
N ALA A 76 2.03 6.62 11.00
CA ALA A 76 2.28 5.44 10.17
C ALA A 76 1.19 5.23 9.09
N ASN A 77 -0.09 5.43 9.44
CA ASN A 77 -1.20 5.34 8.49
C ASN A 77 -1.16 6.42 7.40
N SER A 78 -0.49 7.55 7.63
CA SER A 78 -0.29 8.59 6.61
C SER A 78 0.97 8.36 5.80
N PHE A 79 2.08 8.06 6.48
CA PHE A 79 3.41 7.93 5.89
C PHE A 79 3.51 6.71 4.97
N VAL A 80 3.12 5.52 5.46
CA VAL A 80 3.35 4.26 4.74
C VAL A 80 2.62 4.20 3.39
N PRO A 81 1.33 4.58 3.27
CA PRO A 81 0.66 4.60 1.97
C PRO A 81 1.26 5.63 0.99
N LYS A 82 1.69 6.79 1.50
CA LYS A 82 2.38 7.81 0.69
C LYS A 82 3.71 7.28 0.17
N PHE A 83 4.50 6.64 1.03
CA PHE A 83 5.77 6.01 0.64
C PHE A 83 5.57 4.98 -0.48
N VAL A 84 4.61 4.06 -0.33
CA VAL A 84 4.27 3.08 -1.39
C VAL A 84 3.81 3.76 -2.68
N THR A 85 3.03 4.85 -2.58
CA THR A 85 2.59 5.62 -3.75
C THR A 85 3.78 6.23 -4.48
N TYR A 86 4.76 6.76 -3.75
CA TYR A 86 5.98 7.32 -4.33
C TYR A 86 6.91 6.24 -4.89
N LEU A 87 6.96 5.06 -4.28
CA LEU A 87 7.70 3.92 -4.81
C LEU A 87 7.24 3.57 -6.23
N TYR A 88 5.93 3.54 -6.49
CA TYR A 88 5.37 3.31 -7.83
C TYR A 88 5.70 4.40 -8.86
N LYS A 89 6.18 5.57 -8.43
CA LYS A 89 6.60 6.65 -9.33
C LYS A 89 8.07 6.52 -9.75
N CYS A 90 8.85 5.68 -9.09
CA CYS A 90 10.18 5.33 -9.54
C CYS A 90 10.03 4.43 -10.78
N LYS A 91 10.01 5.01 -11.98
CA LYS A 91 9.87 4.25 -13.23
C LYS A 91 10.56 4.91 -14.43
N PRO A 92 11.33 4.16 -15.24
CA PRO A 92 11.83 2.80 -14.96
C PRO A 92 12.91 2.81 -13.87
N ILE A 93 13.10 1.69 -13.17
CA ILE A 93 14.20 1.52 -12.20
C ILE A 93 15.25 0.55 -12.73
N SER A 94 16.51 0.87 -12.51
CA SER A 94 17.61 -0.08 -12.73
C SER A 94 17.64 -1.14 -11.63
N THR A 95 18.27 -2.28 -11.88
CA THR A 95 18.45 -3.34 -10.87
C THR A 95 19.18 -2.82 -9.63
N VAL A 96 20.29 -2.09 -9.83
CA VAL A 96 21.08 -1.47 -8.75
C VAL A 96 20.23 -0.47 -7.96
N GLY A 97 19.44 0.37 -8.64
CA GLY A 97 18.54 1.31 -7.99
C GLY A 97 17.44 0.61 -7.19
N ALA A 98 16.92 -0.52 -7.69
CA ALA A 98 15.94 -1.34 -6.98
C ALA A 98 16.53 -1.97 -5.70
N GLU A 99 17.77 -2.46 -5.77
CA GLU A 99 18.52 -2.99 -4.63
C GLU A 99 18.71 -1.93 -3.55
N GLN A 100 19.16 -0.74 -3.93
CA GLN A 100 19.32 0.38 -2.99
C GLN A 100 17.99 0.81 -2.37
N LEU A 101 16.91 0.91 -3.17
CA LEU A 101 15.57 1.21 -2.66
C LEU A 101 15.05 0.15 -1.69
N LEU A 102 15.45 -1.12 -1.86
CA LEU A 102 15.07 -2.20 -0.97
C LEU A 102 15.77 -2.05 0.40
N LEU A 103 17.06 -1.71 0.41
CA LEU A 103 17.80 -1.40 1.65
C LEU A 103 17.20 -0.20 2.38
N ASP A 104 16.91 0.87 1.64
CA ASP A 104 16.27 2.07 2.17
C ASP A 104 14.89 1.78 2.77
N THR A 105 14.08 0.98 2.07
CA THR A 105 12.76 0.55 2.54
C THR A 105 12.87 -0.25 3.84
N HIS A 106 13.86 -1.15 3.92
CA HIS A 106 14.11 -1.93 5.12
C HIS A 106 14.51 -1.05 6.31
N SER A 107 15.44 -0.12 6.10
CA SER A 107 15.88 0.83 7.13
C SER A 107 14.73 1.73 7.61
N LEU A 108 13.87 2.22 6.72
CA LEU A 108 12.68 2.96 7.14
C LEU A 108 11.70 2.09 7.94
N LYS A 109 11.53 0.83 7.55
CA LYS A 109 10.66 -0.12 8.28
C LYS A 109 11.14 -0.33 9.72
N THR A 110 12.45 -0.47 9.95
CA THR A 110 13.00 -0.67 11.30
C THR A 110 12.78 0.57 12.18
N VAL A 111 13.04 1.76 11.65
CA VAL A 111 12.80 3.04 12.34
C VAL A 111 11.32 3.22 12.67
N LEU A 112 10.42 2.92 11.72
CA LEU A 112 8.98 3.01 11.95
C LEU A 112 8.50 2.01 12.99
N LEU A 113 9.05 0.80 13.04
CA LEU A 113 8.69 -0.18 14.07
C LEU A 113 9.09 0.29 15.46
N ASP A 114 10.22 0.99 15.59
CA ASP A 114 10.70 1.52 16.86
C ASP A 114 10.09 2.87 17.24
N LEU A 115 9.41 3.56 16.32
CA LEU A 115 8.81 4.89 16.51
C LEU A 115 8.11 5.08 17.88
N PRO A 116 7.25 4.16 18.36
CA PRO A 116 6.56 4.34 19.64
C PRO A 116 7.46 4.17 20.88
N SER A 117 8.69 3.72 20.70
CA SER A 117 9.71 3.53 21.75
C SER A 117 10.74 4.66 21.77
N ILE A 118 10.92 5.41 20.69
CA ILE A 118 11.91 6.50 20.58
C ILE A 118 11.70 7.53 21.69
N GLY A 119 12.74 7.81 22.48
CA GLY A 119 12.70 8.74 23.62
C GLY A 119 11.93 8.23 24.85
N SER A 120 11.50 6.96 24.87
CA SER A 120 10.85 6.37 26.04
C SER A 120 11.88 6.01 27.11
N GLN A 121 11.69 6.51 28.34
CA GLN A 121 12.51 6.12 29.50
C GLN A 121 12.22 4.70 29.99
N VAL A 122 11.10 4.11 29.57
CA VAL A 122 10.74 2.72 29.91
C VAL A 122 10.80 1.88 28.64
N ASN A 123 11.57 0.79 28.69
CA ASN A 123 11.68 -0.13 27.58
C ASN A 123 10.41 -0.99 27.48
N ARG A 124 9.44 -0.52 26.68
CA ARG A 124 8.17 -1.21 26.44
C ARG A 124 7.99 -1.44 24.96
N LYS A 125 7.53 -2.64 24.62
CA LYS A 125 7.24 -2.99 23.23
C LYS A 125 6.12 -2.10 22.67
N PRO A 126 6.24 -1.68 21.39
CA PRO A 126 5.16 -1.04 20.67
C PRO A 126 3.86 -1.87 20.66
N PRO A 127 2.68 -1.25 20.65
CA PRO A 127 1.41 -1.97 20.55
C PRO A 127 1.32 -2.83 19.29
N ALA A 128 0.77 -4.05 19.42
CA ALA A 128 0.65 -4.98 18.29
C ALA A 128 -0.19 -4.44 17.13
N SER A 129 -1.22 -3.63 17.42
CA SER A 129 -2.03 -2.96 16.41
C SER A 129 -1.22 -1.99 15.56
N TYR A 130 -0.28 -1.26 16.18
CA TYR A 130 0.64 -0.36 15.50
C TYR A 130 1.64 -1.13 14.63
N THR A 131 2.32 -2.12 15.21
CA THR A 131 3.35 -2.88 14.47
C THR A 131 2.76 -3.61 13.27
N LYS A 132 1.52 -4.13 13.38
CA LYS A 132 0.81 -4.75 12.27
C LYS A 132 0.62 -3.81 11.07
N ILE A 133 0.34 -2.53 11.29
CA ILE A 133 0.20 -1.53 10.23
C ILE A 133 1.53 -1.34 9.49
N VAL A 134 2.60 -1.09 10.24
CA VAL A 134 3.95 -0.86 9.69
C VAL A 134 4.44 -2.10 8.95
N VAL A 135 4.35 -3.28 9.56
CA VAL A 135 4.75 -4.55 8.95
C VAL A 135 3.97 -4.78 7.66
N LYS A 136 2.64 -4.66 7.67
CA LYS A 136 1.82 -4.90 6.47
C LYS A 136 2.23 -4.00 5.31
N GLY A 137 2.30 -2.69 5.54
CA GLY A 137 2.55 -1.74 4.45
C GLY A 137 4.00 -1.73 3.96
N MET A 138 4.98 -1.75 4.88
CA MET A 138 6.40 -1.73 4.49
C MET A 138 6.85 -3.08 3.91
N THR A 139 6.31 -4.21 4.37
CA THR A 139 6.60 -5.51 3.73
C THR A 139 6.02 -5.56 2.32
N LYS A 140 4.85 -4.96 2.06
CA LYS A 140 4.33 -4.80 0.71
C LYS A 140 5.31 -4.00 -0.16
N ALA A 141 5.87 -2.90 0.34
CA ALA A 141 6.89 -2.13 -0.36
C ALA A 141 8.14 -2.96 -0.69
N GLU A 142 8.66 -3.74 0.28
CA GLU A 142 9.79 -4.66 0.06
C GLU A 142 9.46 -5.71 -1.02
N MET A 143 8.24 -6.28 -1.01
CA MET A 143 7.82 -7.27 -2.01
C MET A 143 7.68 -6.69 -3.41
N ILE A 144 7.18 -5.44 -3.54
CA ILE A 144 7.10 -4.75 -4.84
C ILE A 144 8.49 -4.68 -5.47
N LEU A 145 9.49 -4.21 -4.72
CA LEU A 145 10.88 -4.09 -5.21
C LEU A 145 11.47 -5.46 -5.59
N LYS A 146 11.24 -6.49 -4.77
CA LYS A 146 11.68 -7.86 -5.08
C LYS A 146 11.07 -8.40 -6.37
N VAL A 147 9.79 -8.14 -6.63
CA VAL A 147 9.16 -8.52 -7.90
C VAL A 147 9.78 -7.74 -9.06
N VAL A 148 9.98 -6.42 -8.93
CA VAL A 148 10.59 -5.61 -9.99
C VAL A 148 12.00 -6.10 -10.34
N MET A 149 12.78 -6.56 -9.36
CA MET A 149 14.11 -7.15 -9.57
C MET A 149 14.08 -8.56 -10.17
N SER A 150 12.96 -9.29 -10.06
CA SER A 150 12.88 -10.68 -10.52
C SER A 150 13.01 -10.78 -12.05
N PRO A 151 13.56 -11.89 -12.59
CA PRO A 151 13.54 -12.16 -14.03
C PRO A 151 12.10 -12.17 -14.58
N HIS A 152 11.90 -11.66 -15.79
CA HIS A 152 10.57 -11.55 -16.42
C HIS A 152 10.33 -12.51 -17.59
N ASP A 153 11.34 -13.31 -17.94
CA ASP A 153 11.25 -14.38 -18.92
C ASP A 153 11.40 -15.72 -18.19
N PRO A 154 10.44 -16.67 -18.30
CA PRO A 154 9.19 -16.58 -19.07
C PRO A 154 8.12 -15.68 -18.43
N PRO A 155 7.24 -15.01 -19.23
CA PRO A 155 6.20 -14.11 -18.71
C PRO A 155 5.26 -14.75 -17.67
N ALA A 156 4.91 -16.01 -17.85
CA ALA A 156 4.04 -16.74 -16.91
C ALA A 156 4.67 -16.85 -15.51
N GLY A 157 5.97 -17.13 -15.45
CA GLY A 157 6.69 -17.24 -14.16
C GLY A 157 6.74 -15.90 -13.42
N PHE A 158 6.86 -14.78 -14.15
CA PHE A 158 6.82 -13.44 -13.56
C PHE A 158 5.46 -13.12 -12.95
N VAL A 159 4.38 -13.41 -13.69
CA VAL A 159 2.99 -13.22 -13.24
C VAL A 159 2.71 -14.07 -11.99
N ASP A 160 3.10 -15.35 -12.01
CA ASP A 160 2.89 -16.26 -10.89
C ASP A 160 3.68 -15.80 -9.64
N ASN A 161 4.89 -15.28 -9.82
CA ASN A 161 5.69 -14.69 -8.74
C ASN A 161 5.05 -13.42 -8.15
N TYR A 162 4.52 -12.52 -8.99
CA TYR A 162 3.78 -11.34 -8.54
C TYR A 162 2.58 -11.73 -7.65
N ILE A 163 1.75 -12.67 -8.13
CA ILE A 163 0.56 -13.15 -7.40
C ILE A 163 0.98 -13.75 -6.07
N LYS A 164 2.01 -14.61 -6.07
CA LYS A 164 2.50 -15.27 -4.85
C LYS A 164 3.01 -14.29 -3.81
N LEU A 165 3.79 -13.28 -4.21
CA LEU A 165 4.47 -12.38 -3.26
C LEU A 165 3.56 -11.25 -2.77
N LEU A 166 2.67 -10.72 -3.62
CA LEU A 166 1.85 -9.56 -3.28
C LEU A 166 0.41 -9.91 -2.93
N ALA A 167 -0.09 -11.09 -3.35
CA ALA A 167 -1.48 -11.51 -3.17
C ALA A 167 -2.48 -10.40 -3.56
N ASP A 168 -2.14 -9.65 -4.61
CA ASP A 168 -2.90 -8.51 -5.11
C ASP A 168 -3.60 -8.92 -6.42
N SER A 169 -4.89 -8.63 -6.51
CA SER A 169 -5.70 -8.90 -7.70
C SER A 169 -5.96 -7.65 -8.54
N ASP A 170 -5.48 -6.49 -8.09
CA ASP A 170 -5.68 -5.22 -8.80
C ASP A 170 -4.77 -5.14 -10.03
N THR A 171 -5.39 -5.09 -11.21
CA THR A 171 -4.66 -4.98 -12.49
C THR A 171 -3.89 -3.66 -12.59
N GLY A 172 -4.38 -2.59 -11.97
CA GLY A 172 -3.69 -1.28 -11.96
C GLY A 172 -2.37 -1.32 -11.18
N ASN A 173 -2.31 -2.04 -10.06
CA ASN A 173 -1.10 -2.24 -9.29
C ASN A 173 -0.10 -3.13 -10.04
N PHE A 174 -0.57 -4.16 -10.74
CA PHE A 174 0.30 -4.98 -11.59
C PHE A 174 0.90 -4.14 -12.73
N GLN A 175 0.10 -3.33 -13.42
CA GLN A 175 0.57 -2.39 -14.44
C GLN A 175 1.67 -1.46 -13.91
N LYS A 176 1.51 -0.90 -12.71
CA LYS A 176 2.54 -0.05 -12.10
C LYS A 176 3.85 -0.80 -11.88
N VAL A 177 3.81 -2.09 -11.51
CA VAL A 177 5.03 -2.91 -11.35
C VAL A 177 5.72 -3.15 -12.69
N LEU A 178 4.94 -3.40 -13.76
CA LEU A 178 5.49 -3.55 -15.12
C LEU A 178 6.15 -2.26 -15.62
N ASP A 179 5.51 -1.13 -15.34
CA ASP A 179 6.05 0.20 -15.62
C ASP A 179 7.36 0.47 -14.88
N MET A 180 7.41 0.15 -13.57
CA MET A 180 8.63 0.28 -12.76
C MET A 180 9.77 -0.55 -13.34
N LYS A 181 9.48 -1.77 -13.80
CA LYS A 181 10.48 -2.65 -14.42
C LYS A 181 10.95 -2.16 -15.80
N GLY A 182 10.17 -1.30 -16.46
CA GLY A 182 10.53 -0.73 -17.75
C GLY A 182 10.31 -1.66 -18.95
N LEU A 183 9.35 -2.59 -18.88
CA LEU A 183 9.05 -3.52 -19.98
C LEU A 183 8.42 -2.83 -21.18
N LYS A 184 8.59 -3.37 -22.39
CA LYS A 184 7.96 -2.83 -23.60
C LYS A 184 6.45 -3.04 -23.57
N ARG A 185 5.69 -2.15 -24.22
CA ARG A 185 4.22 -2.22 -24.26
C ARG A 185 3.67 -3.57 -24.72
N SER A 186 4.33 -4.22 -25.69
CA SER A 186 3.94 -5.56 -26.16
C SER A 186 4.06 -6.62 -25.05
N GLU A 187 5.19 -6.64 -24.33
CA GLU A 187 5.45 -7.56 -23.23
C GLU A 187 4.48 -7.32 -22.06
N GLN A 188 4.24 -6.04 -21.75
CA GLN A 188 3.26 -5.66 -20.73
C GLN A 188 1.86 -6.18 -21.08
N SER A 189 1.44 -6.04 -22.33
CA SER A 189 0.12 -6.49 -22.79
C SER A 189 -0.05 -8.00 -22.58
N THR A 190 0.96 -8.79 -22.96
CA THR A 190 0.99 -10.24 -22.73
C THR A 190 0.92 -10.60 -21.25
N MET A 191 1.69 -9.91 -20.39
CA MET A 191 1.67 -10.20 -18.95
C MET A 191 0.35 -9.83 -18.29
N LEU A 192 -0.27 -8.72 -18.68
CA LEU A 192 -1.58 -8.31 -18.17
C LEU A 192 -2.67 -9.31 -18.55
N GLU A 193 -2.63 -9.87 -19.76
CA GLU A 193 -3.55 -10.91 -20.19
C GLU A 193 -3.37 -12.18 -19.35
N LEU A 194 -2.13 -12.64 -19.19
CA LEU A 194 -1.82 -13.77 -18.31
C LEU A 194 -2.28 -13.52 -16.87
N PHE A 195 -2.06 -12.32 -16.33
CA PHE A 195 -2.51 -11.98 -14.99
C PHE A 195 -4.04 -12.11 -14.85
N ARG A 196 -4.80 -11.61 -15.84
CA ARG A 196 -6.27 -11.73 -15.84
C ARG A 196 -6.75 -13.17 -15.90
N THR A 197 -6.07 -14.06 -16.62
CA THR A 197 -6.45 -15.49 -16.68
C THR A 197 -6.12 -16.25 -15.40
N ARG A 198 -5.17 -15.75 -14.59
CA ARG A 198 -4.83 -16.31 -13.27
C ARG A 198 -5.75 -15.84 -12.14
N LEU A 199 -6.46 -14.72 -12.33
CA LEU A 199 -7.41 -14.25 -11.34
C LEU A 199 -8.65 -15.16 -11.30
N PRO A 200 -9.25 -15.39 -10.12
CA PRO A 200 -10.52 -16.08 -10.04
C PRO A 200 -11.53 -15.35 -10.93
N ALA A 201 -12.27 -16.09 -11.76
CA ALA A 201 -13.34 -15.50 -12.54
C ALA A 201 -14.29 -14.76 -11.57
N PRO A 202 -14.71 -13.51 -11.89
CA PRO A 202 -15.80 -12.91 -11.14
C PRO A 202 -16.98 -13.88 -11.16
N PRO A 203 -17.77 -14.00 -10.08
CA PRO A 203 -18.99 -14.80 -10.13
C PRO A 203 -19.80 -14.25 -11.30
N SER A 204 -19.93 -15.05 -12.35
CA SER A 204 -20.68 -14.69 -13.54
C SER A 204 -22.10 -14.39 -13.09
N GLY A 205 -22.44 -13.11 -13.01
CA GLY A 205 -23.83 -12.70 -13.07
C GLY A 205 -24.34 -13.20 -14.42
N GLU A 206 -25.24 -14.17 -14.38
CA GLU A 206 -25.92 -14.70 -15.55
C GLU A 206 -26.59 -13.55 -16.32
N ALA A 207 -25.94 -13.08 -17.38
CA ALA A 207 -26.54 -12.24 -18.40
C ALA A 207 -26.79 -13.09 -19.64
N GLN A 208 -27.95 -13.76 -19.60
CA GLN A 208 -28.84 -14.16 -20.69
C GLN A 208 -28.22 -14.51 -22.06
N ALA A 209 -28.24 -15.80 -22.37
CA ALA A 209 -28.49 -16.27 -23.74
C ALA A 209 -29.95 -16.71 -23.83
N SER A 210 -30.72 -15.95 -24.61
CA SER A 210 -32.05 -16.30 -25.10
C SER A 210 -32.02 -17.65 -25.83
N ASN A 211 -32.74 -18.65 -25.30
CA ASN A 211 -33.30 -19.70 -26.13
C ASN A 211 -34.63 -20.17 -25.56
N MET A 212 -35.65 -20.16 -26.41
CA MET A 212 -37.05 -20.46 -26.12
C MET A 212 -37.26 -21.93 -25.78
N THR A 213 -37.86 -22.22 -24.62
CA THR A 213 -38.82 -23.33 -24.41
C THR A 213 -39.66 -23.05 -23.16
N PRO A 214 -41.00 -22.99 -23.24
CA PRO A 214 -41.84 -22.82 -22.06
C PRO A 214 -42.22 -24.19 -21.46
N SER A 215 -41.96 -24.39 -20.17
CA SER A 215 -42.53 -25.49 -19.38
C SER A 215 -43.38 -24.90 -18.23
N PRO A 216 -44.70 -25.16 -18.14
CA PRO A 216 -45.59 -24.42 -17.26
C PRO A 216 -45.96 -25.25 -16.02
N GLU A 217 -45.19 -25.21 -14.93
CA GLU A 217 -45.64 -25.90 -13.69
C GLU A 217 -45.26 -25.24 -12.35
N GLN A 218 -44.58 -24.08 -12.31
CA GLN A 218 -44.17 -23.46 -11.03
C GLN A 218 -44.96 -22.22 -10.57
N ASP A 219 -45.77 -21.59 -11.42
CA ASP A 219 -46.47 -20.35 -11.06
C ASP A 219 -47.75 -20.54 -10.23
N SER A 220 -48.38 -21.72 -10.30
CA SER A 220 -49.61 -22.00 -9.54
C SER A 220 -49.40 -21.98 -8.01
N SER A 221 -48.18 -22.32 -7.57
CA SER A 221 -47.84 -22.44 -6.15
C SER A 221 -47.51 -21.09 -5.50
N ARG A 222 -47.01 -20.13 -6.28
CA ARG A 222 -46.69 -18.78 -5.80
C ARG A 222 -47.94 -17.92 -5.65
N ILE A 223 -48.86 -18.00 -6.61
CA ILE A 223 -50.12 -17.26 -6.60
C ILE A 223 -51.01 -17.70 -5.42
N ARG A 224 -51.13 -19.02 -5.17
CA ARG A 224 -51.88 -19.54 -4.02
C ARG A 224 -51.29 -19.13 -2.66
N LYS A 225 -49.97 -18.91 -2.57
CA LYS A 225 -49.33 -18.41 -1.34
C LYS A 225 -49.63 -16.93 -1.09
N LEU A 226 -49.77 -16.13 -2.15
CA LEU A 226 -50.06 -14.70 -2.03
C LEU A 226 -51.51 -14.44 -1.57
N GLU A 227 -52.48 -15.20 -2.09
CA GLU A 227 -53.90 -15.06 -1.69
C GLU A 227 -54.14 -15.41 -0.20
N LYS A 228 -53.39 -16.39 0.34
CA LYS A 228 -53.46 -16.75 1.76
C LYS A 228 -52.90 -15.67 2.68
N LEU A 229 -51.93 -14.87 2.22
CA LEU A 229 -51.36 -13.77 3.01
C LEU A 229 -52.27 -12.54 3.03
N ILE A 230 -52.99 -12.28 1.94
CA ILE A 230 -53.92 -11.14 1.85
C ILE A 230 -55.16 -11.38 2.74
N LYS A 231 -55.71 -12.59 2.76
CA LYS A 231 -56.86 -12.92 3.63
C LYS A 231 -56.55 -12.91 5.13
N LYS A 232 -55.28 -12.91 5.53
CA LYS A 232 -54.88 -12.89 6.95
C LYS A 232 -54.67 -11.47 7.50
N ARG A 233 -54.82 -10.44 6.67
CA ARG A 233 -54.72 -9.01 7.04
C ARG A 233 -56.02 -8.21 6.88
N LEU A 234 -57.15 -8.89 6.65
CA LEU A 234 -58.49 -8.33 6.70
C LEU A 234 -59.27 -9.00 7.84
#